data_AF-A0A645E9B0-F1
#
_entry.id   AF-A0A645E9B0-F1
#
_cell.length_a   1.000
_cell.length_b   1.000
_cell.length_c   1.000
_cell.angle_alpha   90.00
_cell.angle_beta   90.00
_cell.angle_gamma   90.00
#
_symmetry.space_group_name_H-M   'P 1'
#
loop_
_entity.id
_entity.type
_entity.pdbx_description
1 polymer ?
#
loop_
_entity_poly.entity_id
_entity_poly.type
_entity_poly.pdbx_seq_one_letter_code
_entity_poly.pdbx_strand_id
1 'polypeptide(L)'
;MDWIEIKTEDDIKNLLNTFGWFHDGCLREIHLWNSYHVSEDLGMGCGDYSINAKVLFQRQFENPSAIEVYFREIQRMNIVSTSSDYWYSIFGVTLEYKDGIYYWADEEDWNIDNPNNDNTMWISAKGIKWRDRSEFIGEKLRYGKRE
;
A
#
# COMPACT_ATOMS: atom_id res chain seq x y z
N MET A 1 -13.06 -6.93 10.98
CA MET A 1 -13.17 -5.47 11.00
C MET A 1 -13.49 -4.94 9.61
N ASP A 2 -14.29 -3.89 9.57
CA ASP A 2 -14.75 -3.20 8.37
C ASP A 2 -13.68 -2.28 7.78
N TRP A 3 -13.85 -1.90 6.52
CA TRP A 3 -12.97 -0.95 5.84
C TRP A 3 -13.22 0.48 6.32
N ILE A 4 -12.16 1.16 6.74
CA ILE A 4 -12.13 2.58 7.08
C ILE A 4 -11.66 3.34 5.84
N GLU A 5 -12.50 4.21 5.30
CA GLU A 5 -12.17 5.00 4.11
C GLU A 5 -11.51 6.31 4.49
N ILE A 6 -10.42 6.66 3.80
CA ILE A 6 -9.74 7.96 3.96
C ILE A 6 -10.42 8.96 3.03
N LYS A 7 -10.94 10.05 3.58
CA LYS A 7 -11.59 11.13 2.84
C LYS A 7 -11.01 12.51 3.17
N THR A 8 -10.37 12.63 4.32
CA THR A 8 -9.89 13.89 4.88
C THR A 8 -8.47 13.76 5.41
N GLU A 9 -7.82 14.89 5.64
CA GLU A 9 -6.52 14.96 6.33
C GLU A 9 -6.57 14.36 7.75
N ASP A 10 -7.72 14.48 8.44
CA ASP A 10 -7.87 13.87 9.75
C ASP A 10 -7.94 12.33 9.66
N ASP A 11 -8.53 11.77 8.60
CA ASP A 11 -8.49 10.33 8.36
C ASP A 11 -7.08 9.83 8.06
N ILE A 12 -6.27 10.62 7.33
CA ILE A 12 -4.85 10.34 7.10
C ILE A 12 -4.11 10.29 8.43
N LYS A 13 -4.22 11.35 9.25
CA LYS A 13 -3.59 11.42 10.58
C LYS A 13 -4.06 10.28 11.48
N ASN A 14 -5.33 9.91 11.41
CA ASN A 14 -5.88 8.79 12.18
C ASN A 14 -5.23 7.47 11.77
N LEU A 15 -5.07 7.18 10.48
CA LEU A 15 -4.33 6.00 10.02
C LEU A 15 -2.87 6.03 10.51
N LEU A 16 -2.16 7.14 10.25
CA LEU A 16 -0.75 7.28 10.61
C LEU A 16 -0.55 7.07 12.12
N ASN A 17 -1.32 7.75 12.97
CA ASN A 17 -1.22 7.59 14.42
C ASN A 17 -1.61 6.18 14.88
N THR A 18 -2.67 5.59 14.31
CA THR A 18 -3.12 4.24 14.69
C THR A 18 -2.06 3.19 14.37
N PHE A 19 -1.43 3.28 13.21
CA PHE A 19 -0.39 2.34 12.78
C PHE A 19 1.03 2.80 13.10
N GLY A 20 1.19 3.82 13.97
CA GLY A 20 2.49 4.30 14.45
C GLY A 20 3.41 4.74 13.32
N TRP A 21 2.86 5.48 12.36
CA TRP A 21 3.57 6.03 11.21
C TRP A 21 4.27 4.96 10.36
N PHE A 22 3.75 3.72 10.41
CA PHE A 22 4.34 2.54 9.78
C PHE A 22 5.78 2.21 10.26
N HIS A 23 6.25 2.87 11.33
CA HIS A 23 7.58 2.68 11.89
C HIS A 23 7.76 1.23 12.40
N ASP A 24 8.99 0.72 12.30
CA ASP A 24 9.35 -0.69 12.55
C ASP A 24 8.42 -1.67 11.83
N GLY A 25 7.93 -1.22 10.66
CA GLY A 25 7.04 -1.95 9.79
C GLY A 25 7.71 -2.42 8.52
N CYS A 26 7.01 -3.24 7.76
CA CYS A 26 7.41 -3.62 6.42
C CYS A 26 6.18 -3.82 5.53
N LEU A 27 6.37 -3.58 4.23
CA LEU A 27 5.45 -4.06 3.22
C LEU A 27 5.64 -5.57 3.09
N ARG A 28 4.60 -6.34 3.39
CA ARG A 28 4.67 -7.81 3.43
C ARG A 28 4.27 -8.46 2.12
N GLU A 29 3.15 -8.03 1.54
CA GLU A 29 2.57 -8.56 0.30
C GLU A 29 1.75 -7.50 -0.42
N ILE A 30 1.73 -7.57 -1.76
CA ILE A 30 0.83 -6.80 -2.62
C ILE A 30 -0.01 -7.78 -3.43
N HIS A 31 -1.32 -7.64 -3.40
CA HIS A 31 -2.22 -8.23 -4.38
C HIS A 31 -2.68 -7.13 -5.33
N LEU A 32 -2.12 -7.13 -6.55
CA LEU A 32 -2.42 -6.17 -7.61
C LEU A 32 -3.31 -6.84 -8.65
N TRP A 33 -4.35 -6.14 -9.08
CA TRP A 33 -5.17 -6.58 -10.20
C TRP A 33 -5.66 -5.37 -11.00
N ASN A 34 -6.06 -5.61 -12.24
CA ASN A 34 -6.75 -4.65 -13.06
C ASN A 34 -8.01 -5.29 -13.64
N SER A 35 -8.81 -4.50 -14.35
CA SER A 35 -10.02 -5.01 -14.99
C SER A 35 -9.82 -5.52 -16.43
N TYR A 36 -8.58 -5.52 -16.93
CA TYR A 36 -8.23 -6.16 -18.19
C TYR A 36 -8.07 -7.67 -17.97
N HIS A 37 -8.55 -8.46 -18.92
CA HIS A 37 -8.43 -9.90 -18.87
C HIS A 37 -8.44 -10.48 -20.28
N VAL A 38 -7.98 -11.72 -20.39
CA VAL A 38 -8.15 -12.53 -21.58
C VAL A 38 -9.23 -13.55 -21.27
N SER A 39 -10.29 -13.58 -22.07
CA SER A 39 -11.38 -14.55 -21.94
C SER A 39 -10.97 -15.94 -22.41
N GLU A 40 -11.79 -16.96 -22.10
CA GLU A 40 -11.52 -18.35 -22.46
C GLU A 40 -11.37 -18.59 -23.97
N ASP A 41 -11.95 -17.71 -24.79
CA ASP A 41 -11.84 -17.71 -26.25
C ASP A 41 -10.61 -16.94 -26.78
N LEU A 42 -9.68 -16.56 -25.90
CA LEU A 42 -8.47 -15.78 -26.18
C LEU A 42 -8.72 -14.34 -26.63
N GLY A 43 -9.93 -13.82 -26.43
CA GLY A 43 -10.29 -12.43 -26.66
C GLY A 43 -9.80 -11.49 -25.55
N MET A 44 -9.50 -10.24 -25.90
CA MET A 44 -9.21 -9.17 -24.92
C MET A 44 -10.51 -8.58 -24.38
N GLY A 45 -10.67 -8.61 -23.06
CA GLY A 45 -11.74 -7.93 -22.33
C GLY A 45 -11.20 -6.77 -21.48
N CYS A 46 -12.02 -5.75 -21.29
CA CYS A 46 -11.75 -4.66 -20.35
C CYS A 46 -12.99 -4.38 -19.48
N GLY A 47 -12.78 -4.17 -18.19
CA GLY A 47 -13.81 -3.66 -17.28
C GLY A 47 -13.67 -2.15 -17.06
N ASP A 48 -13.63 -1.71 -15.82
CA ASP A 48 -13.63 -0.29 -15.40
C ASP A 48 -12.31 0.49 -15.65
N TYR A 49 -11.37 -0.09 -16.40
CA TYR A 49 -10.04 0.45 -16.70
C TYR A 49 -9.18 0.80 -15.48
N SER A 50 -9.53 0.32 -14.29
CA SER A 50 -8.81 0.63 -13.05
C SER A 50 -7.75 -0.42 -12.71
N ILE A 51 -6.65 0.05 -12.12
CA ILE A 51 -5.65 -0.77 -11.43
C ILE A 51 -5.88 -0.59 -9.94
N ASN A 52 -5.86 -1.69 -9.19
CA ASN A 52 -6.21 -1.72 -7.78
C ASN A 52 -5.23 -2.63 -7.04
N ALA A 53 -4.90 -2.28 -5.79
CA ALA A 53 -4.03 -3.13 -4.98
C ALA A 53 -4.46 -3.18 -3.51
N LYS A 54 -4.41 -4.38 -2.93
CA LYS A 54 -4.37 -4.56 -1.48
C LYS A 54 -2.94 -4.77 -1.05
N VAL A 55 -2.48 -3.97 -0.11
CA VAL A 55 -1.13 -4.01 0.42
C VAL A 55 -1.21 -4.38 1.89
N LEU A 56 -0.53 -5.45 2.27
CA LEU A 56 -0.42 -5.89 3.65
C LEU A 56 0.84 -5.27 4.26
N PHE A 57 0.68 -4.54 5.34
CA PHE A 57 1.77 -4.05 6.17
C PHE A 57 1.77 -4.78 7.50
N GLN A 58 2.95 -5.12 7.99
CA GLN A 58 3.18 -5.68 9.33
C GLN A 58 4.12 -4.77 10.10
N ARG A 59 4.06 -4.74 11.43
CA ARG A 59 5.00 -3.99 12.27
C ARG A 59 5.30 -4.68 13.60
N GLN A 60 6.37 -4.24 14.27
CA GLN A 60 6.84 -4.78 15.55
C GLN A 60 6.08 -4.21 16.77
N PHE A 61 4.80 -3.89 16.61
CA PHE A 61 3.93 -3.34 17.66
C PHE A 61 2.56 -4.04 17.67
N GLU A 62 1.85 -3.98 18.80
CA GLU A 62 0.47 -4.44 18.89
C GLU A 62 -0.53 -3.30 18.65
N ASN A 63 -1.79 -3.64 18.37
CA ASN A 63 -2.93 -2.70 18.29
C ASN A 63 -2.80 -1.54 17.28
N PRO A 64 -2.86 -1.80 15.96
CA PRO A 64 -2.83 -3.12 15.33
C PRO A 64 -1.41 -3.53 14.93
N SER A 65 -1.15 -4.83 14.84
CA SER A 65 0.17 -5.37 14.46
C SER A 65 0.34 -5.59 12.95
N ALA A 66 -0.78 -5.60 12.23
CA ALA A 66 -0.80 -5.57 10.79
C ALA A 66 -2.06 -4.85 10.30
N ILE A 67 -1.94 -4.18 9.16
CA ILE A 67 -3.07 -3.54 8.47
C ILE A 67 -3.05 -3.94 7.00
N GLU A 68 -4.23 -4.02 6.41
CA GLU A 68 -4.38 -4.10 4.96
C GLU A 68 -4.86 -2.74 4.45
N VAL A 69 -4.13 -2.19 3.49
CA VAL A 69 -4.45 -0.92 2.83
C VAL A 69 -4.89 -1.22 1.40
N TYR A 70 -6.08 -0.74 1.04
CA TYR A 70 -6.66 -0.87 -0.29
C TYR A 70 -6.51 0.44 -1.06
N PHE A 71 -5.65 0.43 -2.07
CA PHE A 71 -5.46 1.51 -3.04
C PHE A 71 -6.36 1.28 -4.25
N ARG A 72 -7.24 2.23 -4.53
CA ARG A 72 -8.20 2.22 -5.64
C ARG A 72 -7.79 3.14 -6.77
N GLU A 73 -7.96 2.68 -8.01
CA GLU A 73 -7.64 3.43 -9.22
C GLU A 73 -6.22 4.02 -9.14
N ILE A 74 -5.25 3.13 -8.95
CA ILE A 74 -3.83 3.44 -8.88
C ILE A 74 -3.40 4.15 -10.16
N GLN A 75 -2.77 5.31 -10.01
CA GLN A 75 -2.19 6.07 -11.12
C GLN A 75 -0.76 5.63 -11.39
N ARG A 76 0.01 5.38 -10.32
CA ARG A 76 1.38 4.89 -10.42
C ARG A 76 1.78 4.14 -9.16
N MET A 77 2.66 3.16 -9.34
CA MET A 77 3.30 2.41 -8.28
C MET A 77 4.78 2.29 -8.64
N ASN A 78 5.66 2.65 -7.72
CA ASN A 78 7.10 2.46 -7.80
C ASN A 78 7.50 1.43 -6.76
N ILE A 79 8.14 0.36 -7.19
CA ILE A 79 8.59 -0.72 -6.30
C ILE A 79 10.10 -0.81 -6.42
N VAL A 80 10.78 -0.65 -5.30
CA VAL A 80 12.24 -0.77 -5.21
C VAL A 80 12.55 -1.96 -4.32
N SER A 81 13.46 -2.82 -4.76
CA SER A 81 14.02 -3.88 -3.92
C SER A 81 15.09 -3.27 -3.03
N THR A 82 15.12 -3.60 -1.75
CA THR A 82 16.27 -3.27 -0.91
C THR A 82 17.41 -4.26 -1.17
N SER A 83 18.64 -3.78 -1.01
CA SER A 83 19.82 -4.64 -1.04
C SER A 83 19.77 -5.66 0.11
N SER A 84 20.55 -6.74 0.00
CA SER A 84 20.63 -7.81 1.02
C SER A 84 20.99 -7.33 2.43
N ASP A 85 21.56 -6.14 2.52
CA ASP A 85 22.16 -5.59 3.75
C ASP A 85 21.18 -4.65 4.47
N TYR A 86 19.96 -4.50 3.96
CA TYR A 86 18.94 -3.59 4.48
C TYR A 86 17.64 -4.34 4.79
N TRP A 87 17.09 -4.13 6.00
CA TRP A 87 16.06 -4.98 6.58
C TRP A 87 14.61 -4.70 6.12
N TYR A 88 14.38 -4.18 4.90
CA TYR A 88 13.05 -3.79 4.37
C TYR A 88 12.17 -3.01 5.37
N SER A 89 12.80 -2.38 6.37
CA SER A 89 12.11 -1.73 7.47
C SER A 89 11.71 -0.33 7.05
N ILE A 90 10.47 0.03 7.33
CA ILE A 90 9.94 1.36 7.14
C ILE A 90 10.34 2.17 8.36
N PHE A 91 11.10 3.24 8.14
CA PHE A 91 11.52 4.19 9.17
C PHE A 91 10.59 5.40 9.28
N GLY A 92 9.79 5.64 8.25
CA GLY A 92 8.71 6.61 8.27
C GLY A 92 8.08 6.69 6.89
N VAL A 93 7.02 7.48 6.77
CA VAL A 93 6.22 7.54 5.56
C VAL A 93 5.73 8.96 5.29
N THR A 94 5.50 9.24 4.02
CA THR A 94 4.67 10.35 3.56
C THR A 94 3.34 9.77 3.11
N LEU A 95 2.23 10.26 3.68
CA LEU A 95 0.88 10.02 3.18
C LEU A 95 0.15 11.35 3.02
N GLU A 96 -0.07 11.77 1.78
CA GLU A 96 -0.59 13.10 1.46
C GLU A 96 -1.66 13.05 0.38
N TYR A 97 -2.56 14.03 0.37
CA TYR A 97 -3.55 14.21 -0.68
C TYR A 97 -3.26 15.49 -1.49
N LYS A 98 -3.02 15.32 -2.80
CA LYS A 98 -2.70 16.42 -3.71
C LYS A 98 -3.41 16.23 -5.05
N ASP A 99 -4.07 17.29 -5.53
CA ASP A 99 -4.72 17.34 -6.85
C ASP A 99 -5.67 16.16 -7.14
N GLY A 100 -6.41 15.71 -6.12
CA GLY A 100 -7.35 14.61 -6.28
C GLY A 100 -6.70 13.22 -6.25
N ILE A 101 -5.48 13.09 -5.75
CA ILE A 101 -4.70 11.85 -5.68
C ILE A 101 -4.09 11.73 -4.28
N TYR A 102 -4.18 10.55 -3.69
CA TYR A 102 -3.41 10.19 -2.52
C TYR A 102 -2.05 9.63 -2.92
N TYR A 103 -1.00 10.02 -2.20
CA TYR A 103 0.37 9.52 -2.36
C TYR A 103 0.81 8.90 -1.05
N TRP A 104 1.23 7.63 -1.08
CA TRP A 104 1.90 6.96 0.02
C TRP A 104 3.32 6.63 -0.41
N ALA A 105 4.32 6.99 0.39
CA ALA A 105 5.73 6.67 0.15
C ALA A 105 6.38 6.15 1.45
N ASP A 106 7.34 5.24 1.33
CA ASP A 106 8.10 4.67 2.46
C ASP A 106 9.31 5.53 2.89
N GLU A 107 9.18 6.84 2.74
CA GLU A 107 10.17 7.85 3.09
C GLU A 107 9.46 9.04 3.73
N GLU A 108 10.00 9.58 4.82
CA GLU A 108 9.52 10.83 5.44
C GLU A 108 9.87 12.03 4.57
N ASP A 109 9.02 13.06 4.57
CA ASP A 109 9.20 14.29 3.78
C ASP A 109 9.43 14.04 2.28
N TRP A 110 8.90 12.92 1.75
CA TRP A 110 9.04 12.55 0.35
C TRP A 110 8.42 13.59 -0.59
N ASN A 111 9.19 14.03 -1.58
CA ASN A 111 8.78 15.08 -2.50
C ASN A 111 7.93 14.52 -3.66
N ILE A 112 6.62 14.77 -3.60
CA ILE A 112 5.64 14.37 -4.63
C ILE A 112 5.96 14.96 -6.02
N ASP A 113 6.50 16.18 -6.07
CA ASP A 113 6.79 16.89 -7.33
C ASP A 113 8.10 16.44 -7.98
N ASN A 114 9.00 15.83 -7.20
CA ASN A 114 10.27 15.30 -7.68
C ASN A 114 10.59 13.94 -7.02
N PRO A 115 9.83 12.89 -7.37
CA PRO A 115 9.90 11.61 -6.69
C PRO A 115 11.24 10.90 -6.94
N ASN A 116 11.92 10.48 -5.87
CA ASN A 116 13.12 9.64 -5.95
C ASN A 116 12.75 8.19 -6.31
N ASN A 117 12.61 7.91 -7.61
CA ASN A 117 12.16 6.60 -8.07
C ASN A 117 13.20 5.48 -7.92
N ASP A 118 14.46 5.83 -7.71
CA ASP A 118 15.54 4.84 -7.64
C ASP A 118 15.60 4.16 -6.27
N ASN A 119 15.15 4.84 -5.22
CA ASN A 119 15.34 4.38 -3.84
C ASN A 119 14.05 4.31 -3.01
N THR A 120 12.96 4.95 -3.45
CA THR A 120 11.75 5.08 -2.63
C THR A 120 10.60 4.28 -3.22
N MET A 121 9.98 3.42 -2.41
CA MET A 121 8.73 2.76 -2.77
C MET A 121 7.56 3.71 -2.55
N TRP A 122 6.70 3.85 -3.55
CA TRP A 122 5.54 4.71 -3.42
C TRP A 122 4.37 4.28 -4.29
N ILE A 123 3.16 4.63 -3.87
CA ILE A 123 1.90 4.32 -4.55
C ILE A 123 1.05 5.59 -4.60
N SER A 124 0.53 5.92 -5.79
CA SER A 124 -0.46 6.99 -5.95
C SER A 124 -1.80 6.44 -6.44
N ALA A 125 -2.90 6.89 -5.83
CA ALA A 125 -4.23 6.33 -6.05
C ALA A 125 -5.35 7.37 -5.86
N LYS A 126 -6.50 7.19 -6.52
CA LYS A 126 -7.67 8.07 -6.33
C LYS A 126 -8.38 7.86 -5.00
N GLY A 127 -8.24 6.69 -4.39
CA GLY A 127 -8.86 6.43 -3.09
C GLY A 127 -8.10 5.41 -2.27
N ILE A 128 -8.14 5.59 -0.95
CA ILE A 128 -7.52 4.69 0.02
C ILE A 128 -8.54 4.25 1.06
N LYS A 129 -8.52 2.96 1.41
CA LYS A 129 -9.19 2.42 2.60
C LYS A 129 -8.22 1.54 3.35
N TRP A 130 -8.41 1.36 4.64
CA TRP A 130 -7.60 0.44 5.42
C TRP A 130 -8.44 -0.32 6.44
N ARG A 131 -7.90 -1.42 6.96
CA ARG A 131 -8.51 -2.17 8.06
C ARG A 131 -7.45 -2.90 8.85
N ASP A 132 -7.73 -3.10 10.13
CA ASP A 132 -6.94 -3.98 10.99
C ASP A 132 -6.92 -5.40 10.41
N ARG A 133 -5.71 -5.97 10.33
CA ARG A 133 -5.43 -7.35 9.97
C ARG A 133 -4.36 -7.94 10.88
N SER A 134 -4.38 -7.63 12.16
CA SER A 134 -3.45 -8.17 13.16
C SER A 134 -3.41 -9.71 13.16
N GLU A 135 -4.50 -10.38 12.76
CA GLU A 135 -4.53 -11.83 12.56
C GLU A 135 -3.67 -12.32 11.37
N PHE A 136 -3.19 -11.41 10.53
CA PHE A 136 -2.31 -11.67 9.38
C PHE A 136 -0.82 -11.52 9.69
N ILE A 137 -0.43 -11.20 10.93
CA ILE A 137 0.97 -11.19 11.34
C ILE A 137 1.67 -12.54 11.10
N GLY A 138 2.99 -12.49 10.94
CA GLY A 138 3.86 -13.65 10.80
C GLY A 138 4.21 -13.98 9.35
N GLU A 139 4.87 -15.11 9.17
CA GLU A 139 5.50 -15.49 7.89
C GLU A 139 4.52 -15.92 6.80
N LYS A 140 3.30 -16.33 7.18
CA LYS A 140 2.32 -16.91 6.24
C LYS A 140 1.83 -15.87 5.23
N LEU A 141 2.03 -16.17 3.95
CA LEU A 141 1.46 -15.40 2.84
C LEU A 141 -0.08 -15.48 2.82
N ARG A 142 -0.73 -14.36 2.51
CA ARG A 142 -2.19 -14.18 2.54
C ARG A 142 -2.79 -14.08 1.15
N TYR A 143 -2.02 -13.61 0.16
CA TYR A 143 -2.52 -13.44 -1.21
C TYR A 143 -2.06 -14.52 -2.18
N GLY A 144 -1.15 -15.39 -1.74
CA GLY A 144 -0.64 -16.47 -2.58
C GLY A 144 0.09 -17.54 -1.78
N LYS A 145 0.83 -18.37 -2.50
CA LYS A 145 1.75 -19.38 -1.95
C LYS A 145 3.17 -19.01 -2.39
N ARG A 146 4.18 -19.43 -1.61
CA ARG A 146 5.58 -19.21 -1.99
C ARG A 146 5.92 -20.00 -3.25
N GLU A 147 5.44 -21.23 -3.33
CA GLU A 147 5.48 -22.15 -4.49
C GLU A 147 4.27 -23.10 -4.41
#